data_AF-A0A1D3RLZ6-F1
#
_entry.id   AF-A0A1D3RLZ6-F1
#
_cell.length_a   1.000
_cell.length_b   1.000
_cell.length_c   1.000
_cell.angle_alpha   90.00
_cell.angle_beta   90.00
_cell.angle_gamma   90.00
#
_symmetry.space_group_name_H-M   'P 1'
#
loop_
_entity.id
_entity.type
_entity.pdbx_description
1 polymer ?
#
loop_
_entity_poly.entity_id
_entity_poly.type
_entity_poly.pdbx_seq_one_letter_code
_entity_poly.pdbx_strand_id
1 'polypeptide(L)'
;MLIGALGLSLGLALYGAKLIKTVGTEITELDKMRAFCVSMAAAITVIIASQLGLPVSSTHIAVGAIFGVGFLREYLKRTNAKRLEEIRAHHETLDPEKTEAFLEDFRKASVAKKSTLLAELKKQAKKSQTDFTKRERKALKKVYQEQLVKRSHVYKIAAAWIITVPLSALLAAMLYFTIRGIMLP
;
A
#
# COMPACT_ATOMS: atom_id res chain seq x y z
N MET A 1 28.95 -1.98 -21.80
CA MET A 1 28.07 -2.99 -21.17
C MET A 1 28.73 -3.67 -19.97
N LEU A 2 29.89 -4.31 -20.13
CA LEU A 2 30.61 -5.00 -19.03
C LEU A 2 30.92 -4.12 -17.80
N ILE A 3 31.51 -2.93 -18.00
CA ILE A 3 31.84 -2.02 -16.90
C ILE A 3 30.57 -1.59 -16.12
N GLY A 4 29.47 -1.32 -16.82
CA GLY A 4 28.19 -0.96 -16.20
C GLY A 4 27.58 -2.11 -15.39
N ALA A 5 27.64 -3.33 -15.91
CA ALA A 5 27.16 -4.53 -15.22
C ALA A 5 27.96 -4.81 -13.94
N LEU A 6 29.29 -4.68 -14.00
CA LEU A 6 30.17 -4.84 -12.84
C LEU A 6 29.92 -3.74 -11.80
N GLY A 7 29.81 -2.48 -12.24
CA GLY A 7 29.53 -1.35 -11.36
C GLY A 7 28.17 -1.46 -10.65
N LEU A 8 27.11 -1.87 -11.35
CA LEU A 8 25.80 -2.13 -10.76
C LEU A 8 25.84 -3.29 -9.75
N SER A 9 26.50 -4.40 -10.09
CA SER A 9 26.63 -5.56 -9.22
C SER A 9 27.37 -5.21 -7.92
N LEU A 10 28.49 -4.47 -8.03
CA LEU A 10 29.27 -4.01 -6.89
C LEU A 10 28.48 -3.02 -6.03
N GLY A 11 27.79 -2.07 -6.65
CA GLY A 11 26.97 -1.09 -5.94
C GLY A 11 25.81 -1.74 -5.17
N LEU A 12 25.15 -2.73 -5.78
CA LEU A 12 24.10 -3.51 -5.13
C LEU A 12 24.66 -4.34 -3.97
N ALA A 13 25.84 -4.94 -4.10
CA ALA A 13 26.47 -5.69 -3.02
C ALA A 13 26.80 -4.81 -1.80
N LEU A 14 27.28 -3.58 -2.03
CA LEU A 14 27.68 -2.66 -0.96
C LEU A 14 26.50 -1.99 -0.25
N TYR A 15 25.51 -1.48 -1.00
CA TYR A 15 24.43 -0.64 -0.45
C TYR A 15 23.03 -1.22 -0.62
N GLY A 16 22.88 -2.29 -1.41
CA GLY A 16 21.57 -2.88 -1.73
C GLY A 16 20.86 -3.46 -0.52
N ALA A 17 21.59 -4.13 0.39
CA ALA A 17 20.99 -4.75 1.57
C ALA A 17 20.23 -3.76 2.47
N LYS A 18 20.76 -2.55 2.64
CA LYS A 18 20.12 -1.49 3.44
C LYS A 18 18.84 -0.99 2.78
N LEU A 19 18.88 -0.73 1.47
CA LEU A 19 17.72 -0.31 0.68
C LEU A 19 16.61 -1.36 0.68
N ILE A 20 16.95 -2.62 0.46
CA ILE A 20 15.99 -3.74 0.44
C ILE A 20 15.27 -3.85 1.79
N LYS A 21 16.02 -3.74 2.89
CA LYS A 21 15.44 -3.79 4.25
C LYS A 21 14.47 -2.63 4.49
N THR A 22 14.88 -1.40 4.20
CA THR A 22 14.05 -0.19 4.38
C THR A 22 12.73 -0.28 3.61
N VAL A 23 12.78 -0.67 2.33
CA VAL A 23 11.59 -0.77 1.48
C VAL A 23 10.67 -1.92 1.93
N GLY A 24 11.24 -3.04 2.38
CA GLY A 24 10.49 -4.21 2.82
C GLY A 24 9.80 -4.06 4.18
N THR A 25 10.32 -3.24 5.10
CA THR A 25 9.77 -3.12 6.46
C THR A 25 9.08 -1.79 6.76
N GLU A 26 9.50 -0.66 6.18
CA GLU A 26 9.03 0.67 6.62
C GLU A 26 7.80 1.18 5.88
N ILE A 27 7.55 0.73 4.65
CA ILE A 27 6.51 1.29 3.78
C ILE A 27 5.17 0.56 3.97
N THR A 28 5.18 -0.78 3.93
CA THR A 28 4.02 -1.64 4.22
C THR A 28 4.50 -3.02 4.66
N GLU A 29 3.80 -3.72 5.56
CA GLU A 29 4.07 -5.15 5.78
C GLU A 29 3.67 -5.98 4.54
N LEU A 30 4.64 -6.33 3.71
CA LEU A 30 4.46 -7.20 2.56
C LEU A 30 4.48 -8.67 3.00
N ASP A 31 3.38 -9.35 2.74
CA ASP A 31 3.32 -10.81 2.69
C ASP A 31 3.93 -11.31 1.36
N LYS A 32 4.39 -12.56 1.28
CA LYS A 32 5.02 -13.15 0.07
C LYS A 32 4.16 -12.96 -1.17
N MET A 33 2.84 -13.19 -1.05
CA MET A 33 1.89 -12.98 -2.14
C MET A 33 1.83 -11.53 -2.61
N ARG A 34 1.95 -10.57 -1.68
CA ARG A 34 1.95 -9.14 -2.02
C ARG A 34 3.25 -8.73 -2.69
N ALA A 35 4.38 -9.25 -2.21
CA ALA A 35 5.69 -9.02 -2.83
C ALA A 35 5.69 -9.51 -4.27
N PHE A 36 5.09 -10.67 -4.52
CA PHE A 36 4.91 -11.20 -5.88
C PHE A 36 4.03 -10.29 -6.75
N CYS A 37 2.89 -9.81 -6.23
CA CYS A 37 2.04 -8.87 -6.98
C CYS A 37 2.79 -7.57 -7.32
N VAL A 38 3.56 -7.02 -6.38
CA VAL A 38 4.38 -5.82 -6.59
C VAL A 38 5.45 -6.07 -7.65
N SER A 39 6.21 -7.17 -7.56
CA SER A 39 7.26 -7.49 -8.53
C SER A 39 6.69 -7.73 -9.93
N MET A 40 5.55 -8.41 -10.02
CA MET A 40 4.88 -8.68 -11.29
C MET A 40 4.39 -7.38 -11.94
N ALA A 41 3.70 -6.52 -11.18
CA ALA A 41 3.24 -5.23 -11.68
C ALA A 41 4.40 -4.35 -12.15
N ALA A 42 5.50 -4.32 -11.38
CA ALA A 42 6.70 -3.56 -11.75
C ALA A 42 7.36 -4.13 -13.02
N ALA A 43 7.53 -5.46 -13.11
CA ALA A 43 8.14 -6.11 -14.26
C ALA A 43 7.33 -5.89 -15.54
N ILE A 44 6.01 -6.10 -15.50
CA ILE A 44 5.13 -5.85 -16.65
C ILE A 44 5.25 -4.41 -17.12
N THR A 45 5.21 -3.45 -16.19
CA THR A 45 5.32 -2.02 -16.52
C THR A 45 6.67 -1.70 -17.17
N VAL A 46 7.77 -2.22 -16.61
CA VAL A 46 9.12 -2.02 -17.17
C VAL A 46 9.25 -2.64 -18.56
N ILE A 47 8.71 -3.84 -18.77
CA ILE A 47 8.76 -4.53 -20.07
C ILE A 47 8.02 -3.71 -21.13
N ILE A 48 6.79 -3.28 -20.83
CA ILE A 48 5.99 -2.46 -21.75
C ILE A 48 6.71 -1.15 -22.06
N ALA A 49 7.20 -0.44 -21.04
CA ALA A 49 7.91 0.83 -21.25
C ALA A 49 9.20 0.65 -22.08
N SER A 50 9.93 -0.45 -21.85
CA SER A 50 11.13 -0.79 -22.61
C SER A 50 10.81 -1.11 -24.06
N GLN A 51 9.72 -1.83 -24.34
CA GLN A 51 9.25 -2.11 -25.70
C GLN A 51 8.84 -0.83 -26.45
N LEU A 52 8.32 0.17 -25.73
CA LEU A 52 7.99 1.48 -26.29
C LEU A 52 9.20 2.43 -26.41
N GLY A 53 10.39 2.01 -25.97
CA GLY A 53 11.59 2.84 -25.98
C GLY A 53 11.56 4.03 -25.01
N LEU A 54 10.64 4.04 -24.04
CA LEU A 54 10.48 5.14 -23.09
C LEU A 54 11.45 4.98 -21.91
N PRO A 55 12.32 5.96 -21.62
CA PRO A 55 13.21 5.92 -20.46
C PRO A 55 12.39 6.17 -19.19
N VAL A 56 12.04 5.10 -18.48
CA VAL A 56 11.25 5.15 -17.25
C VAL A 56 12.11 4.88 -16.01
N SER A 57 11.74 5.49 -14.89
CA SER A 57 12.42 5.28 -13.61
C SER A 57 11.90 4.01 -12.92
N SER A 58 12.76 2.99 -12.81
CA SER A 58 12.44 1.73 -12.12
C SER A 58 12.10 1.94 -10.64
N THR A 59 12.68 2.94 -9.98
CA THR A 59 12.35 3.31 -8.60
C THR A 59 10.91 3.81 -8.47
N HIS A 60 10.46 4.68 -9.38
CA HIS A 60 9.08 5.18 -9.37
C HIS A 60 8.08 4.05 -9.60
N ILE A 61 8.40 3.13 -10.51
CA ILE A 61 7.56 1.96 -10.80
C ILE A 61 7.45 1.07 -9.57
N ALA A 62 8.58 0.72 -8.93
CA ALA A 62 8.59 -0.15 -7.75
C ALA A 62 7.85 0.49 -6.56
N VAL A 63 8.15 1.76 -6.26
CA VAL A 63 7.51 2.51 -5.17
C VAL A 63 6.00 2.69 -5.44
N GLY A 64 5.63 2.99 -6.68
CA GLY A 64 4.23 3.09 -7.11
C GLY A 64 3.47 1.78 -6.92
N ALA A 65 4.07 0.64 -7.29
CA ALA A 65 3.46 -0.67 -7.10
C ALA A 65 3.26 -1.02 -5.60
N ILE A 66 4.25 -0.71 -4.75
CA ILE A 66 4.15 -0.89 -3.29
C ILE A 66 3.01 -0.06 -2.70
N PHE A 67 2.95 1.23 -3.06
CA PHE A 67 1.87 2.10 -2.61
C PHE A 67 0.50 1.65 -3.14
N GLY A 68 0.42 1.18 -4.38
CA GLY A 68 -0.80 0.61 -4.95
C GLY A 68 -1.36 -0.54 -4.12
N VAL A 69 -0.51 -1.52 -3.76
CA VAL A 69 -0.91 -2.64 -2.91
C VAL A 69 -1.25 -2.17 -1.48
N GLY A 70 -0.48 -1.22 -0.93
CA GLY A 70 -0.72 -0.62 0.38
C GLY A 70 -2.07 0.08 0.48
N PHE A 71 -2.40 0.92 -0.50
CA PHE A 71 -3.68 1.62 -0.56
C PHE A 71 -4.86 0.68 -0.84
N LEU A 72 -4.67 -0.33 -1.68
CA LEU A 72 -5.69 -1.36 -1.91
C LEU A 72 -6.02 -2.11 -0.61
N ARG A 73 -5.01 -2.48 0.18
CA ARG A 73 -5.21 -3.12 1.50
C ARG A 73 -5.99 -2.22 2.45
N GLU A 74 -5.60 -0.96 2.56
CA GLU A 74 -6.29 0.03 3.40
C GLU A 74 -7.76 0.18 2.95
N TYR A 75 -8.00 0.28 1.64
CA TYR A 75 -9.34 0.38 1.07
C TYR A 75 -10.20 -0.86 1.37
N LEU A 76 -9.66 -2.06 1.18
CA LEU A 76 -10.36 -3.31 1.47
C LEU A 76 -10.66 -3.46 2.97
N LYS A 77 -9.72 -3.09 3.86
CA LYS A 77 -9.94 -3.14 5.31
C LYS A 77 -11.01 -2.15 5.76
N ARG A 78 -10.99 -0.91 5.25
CA ARG A 78 -12.03 0.09 5.49
C ARG A 78 -13.40 -0.36 5.00
N THR A 79 -13.46 -0.97 3.82
CA THR A 79 -14.72 -1.43 3.23
C THR A 79 -15.28 -2.62 4.01
N ASN A 80 -14.44 -3.57 4.40
CA ASN A 80 -14.88 -4.71 5.21
C ASN A 80 -15.31 -4.29 6.62
N ALA A 81 -14.63 -3.30 7.23
CA ALA A 81 -15.04 -2.74 8.52
C ALA A 81 -16.43 -2.09 8.44
N LYS A 82 -16.69 -1.29 7.39
CA LYS A 82 -18.02 -0.71 7.13
C LYS A 82 -19.09 -1.78 6.94
N ARG A 83 -18.80 -2.83 6.16
CA ARG A 83 -19.75 -3.95 5.97
C ARG A 83 -20.03 -4.71 7.27
N LEU A 84 -19.01 -4.93 8.10
CA LEU A 84 -19.17 -5.60 9.40
C LEU A 84 -20.05 -4.79 10.35
N GLU A 85 -19.92 -3.46 10.28
CA GLU A 85 -20.71 -2.52 11.05
C GLU A 85 -22.16 -2.44 10.56
N GLU A 86 -22.39 -2.44 9.25
CA GLU A 86 -23.74 -2.57 8.66
C GLU A 86 -24.44 -3.89 9.07
N ILE A 87 -23.69 -5.00 9.15
CA ILE A 87 -24.23 -6.29 9.60
C ILE A 87 -24.57 -6.27 11.09
N ARG A 88 -23.74 -5.61 11.91
CA ARG A 88 -23.94 -5.47 13.36
C ARG A 88 -25.09 -4.52 13.67
N ALA A 89 -25.20 -3.42 12.91
CA ALA A 89 -26.34 -2.52 12.96
C ALA A 89 -27.62 -3.32 12.65
N HIS A 90 -27.71 -4.07 11.56
CA HIS A 90 -28.95 -4.81 11.28
C HIS A 90 -29.31 -5.98 12.24
N HIS A 91 -28.59 -6.20 13.35
CA HIS A 91 -28.82 -7.26 14.35
C HIS A 91 -29.05 -6.79 15.81
N GLU A 92 -29.34 -5.51 16.08
CA GLU A 92 -29.60 -5.02 17.45
C GLU A 92 -31.08 -5.20 17.89
N THR A 93 -31.64 -6.41 17.73
CA THR A 93 -32.90 -6.82 18.38
C THR A 93 -32.88 -8.27 18.89
N LEU A 94 -31.71 -8.86 19.18
CA LEU A 94 -31.64 -10.20 19.78
C LEU A 94 -30.59 -10.31 20.89
N ASP A 95 -30.94 -11.10 21.90
CA ASP A 95 -30.20 -11.39 23.14
C ASP A 95 -28.66 -11.26 23.04
N PRO A 96 -28.01 -10.45 23.89
CA PRO A 96 -26.57 -10.20 23.86
C PRO A 96 -25.70 -11.48 23.95
N GLU A 97 -26.19 -12.56 24.57
CA GLU A 97 -25.48 -13.85 24.65
C GLU A 97 -25.35 -14.55 23.29
N LYS A 98 -26.36 -14.45 22.42
CA LYS A 98 -26.37 -15.13 21.11
C LYS A 98 -25.47 -14.41 20.11
N THR A 99 -25.37 -13.09 20.21
CA THR A 99 -24.48 -12.27 19.38
C THR A 99 -23.01 -12.56 19.67
N GLU A 100 -22.62 -12.72 20.93
CA GLU A 100 -21.25 -13.06 21.28
C GLU A 100 -20.85 -14.46 20.80
N ALA A 101 -21.71 -15.46 20.99
CA ALA A 101 -21.48 -16.82 20.49
C ALA A 101 -21.33 -16.85 18.96
N PHE A 102 -22.18 -16.10 18.24
CA PHE A 102 -22.08 -16.00 16.78
C PHE A 102 -20.80 -15.27 16.32
N LEU A 103 -20.41 -14.18 17.00
CA LEU A 103 -19.19 -13.44 16.68
C LEU A 103 -17.92 -14.25 16.97
N GLU A 104 -17.96 -15.14 17.95
CA GLU A 104 -16.88 -16.07 18.25
C GLU A 104 -16.76 -17.15 17.16
N ASP A 105 -17.88 -17.75 16.77
CA ASP A 105 -17.93 -18.75 15.69
C ASP A 105 -17.56 -18.15 14.33
N PHE A 106 -18.03 -16.93 14.05
CA PHE A 106 -17.66 -16.18 12.85
C PHE A 106 -16.17 -15.83 12.83
N ARG A 107 -15.56 -15.48 13.97
CA ARG A 107 -14.11 -15.24 14.05
C ARG A 107 -13.32 -16.50 13.73
N LYS A 108 -13.76 -17.65 14.24
CA LYS A 108 -13.13 -18.99 14.06
C LYS A 108 -13.34 -19.59 12.66
N ALA A 109 -14.35 -19.14 11.90
CA ALA A 109 -14.66 -19.70 10.58
C ALA A 109 -13.65 -19.32 9.46
N SER A 110 -13.43 -20.23 8.52
CA SER A 110 -12.59 -20.04 7.32
C SER A 110 -13.23 -19.04 6.33
N VAL A 111 -12.40 -18.44 5.46
CA VAL A 111 -12.82 -17.36 4.53
C VAL A 111 -14.01 -17.76 3.64
N ALA A 112 -14.06 -19.01 3.18
CA ALA A 112 -15.16 -19.53 2.37
C ALA A 112 -16.47 -19.63 3.18
N LYS A 113 -16.40 -20.07 4.44
CA LYS A 113 -17.55 -20.26 5.33
C LYS A 113 -18.11 -18.94 5.87
N LYS A 114 -17.27 -17.92 5.99
CA LYS A 114 -17.71 -16.54 6.28
C LYS A 114 -18.66 -16.00 5.21
N SER A 115 -18.42 -16.31 3.93
CA SER A 115 -19.30 -15.88 2.83
C SER A 115 -20.69 -16.51 2.91
N THR A 116 -20.78 -17.81 3.21
CA THR A 116 -22.06 -18.52 3.33
C THR A 116 -22.86 -18.08 4.56
N LEU A 117 -22.19 -17.88 5.70
CA LEU A 117 -22.81 -17.34 6.92
C LEU A 117 -23.39 -15.94 6.69
N LEU A 118 -22.68 -15.09 5.93
CA LEU A 118 -23.17 -13.77 5.54
C LEU A 118 -24.37 -13.83 4.60
N ALA A 119 -24.43 -14.82 3.69
CA ALA A 119 -25.56 -15.02 2.79
C ALA A 119 -26.83 -15.46 3.54
N GLU A 120 -26.68 -16.28 4.58
CA GLU A 120 -27.77 -16.76 5.43
C GLU A 120 -28.32 -15.64 6.34
N LEU A 121 -27.42 -14.86 6.95
CA LEU A 121 -27.79 -13.67 7.74
C LEU A 121 -28.52 -12.61 6.90
N LYS A 122 -28.10 -12.40 5.64
CA LYS A 122 -28.78 -11.47 4.73
C LYS A 122 -30.21 -11.91 4.38
N LYS A 123 -30.46 -13.23 4.36
CA LYS A 123 -31.79 -13.82 4.14
C LYS A 123 -32.70 -13.60 5.36
N GLN A 124 -32.12 -13.56 6.56
CA GLN A 124 -32.82 -13.32 7.83
C GLN A 124 -33.07 -11.82 8.10
N ALA A 125 -32.12 -10.94 7.76
CA ALA A 125 -32.23 -9.49 7.96
C ALA A 125 -33.34 -8.82 7.13
N LYS A 126 -33.79 -9.45 6.04
CA LYS A 126 -34.90 -8.94 5.21
C LYS A 126 -36.26 -8.98 5.94
N LYS A 127 -36.35 -9.59 7.13
CA LYS A 127 -37.59 -9.78 7.90
C LYS A 127 -37.82 -8.80 9.08
N SER A 128 -36.92 -7.88 9.42
CA SER A 128 -37.15 -6.96 10.57
C SER A 128 -36.55 -5.56 10.40
N GLN A 129 -37.29 -4.56 10.87
CA GLN A 129 -37.13 -3.12 10.65
C GLN A 129 -37.00 -2.42 12.01
N THR A 130 -35.92 -1.66 12.29
CA THR A 130 -35.84 -0.40 13.11
C THR A 130 -34.40 0.13 13.34
N ASP A 131 -34.32 1.41 13.73
CA ASP A 131 -33.27 2.46 13.57
C ASP A 131 -32.07 2.48 14.53
N PHE A 132 -30.94 3.03 14.07
CA PHE A 132 -29.75 3.33 14.89
C PHE A 132 -29.59 4.78 15.35
N THR A 133 -29.30 4.90 16.65
CA THR A 133 -29.15 6.15 17.40
C THR A 133 -27.68 6.60 17.43
N LYS A 134 -27.45 7.92 17.54
CA LYS A 134 -26.18 8.68 17.73
C LYS A 134 -24.96 7.99 18.39
N ARG A 135 -25.14 6.91 19.16
CA ARG A 135 -24.09 6.09 19.82
C ARG A 135 -23.17 5.37 18.83
N GLU A 136 -23.69 4.85 17.73
CA GLU A 136 -22.90 4.15 16.70
C GLU A 136 -21.89 5.05 15.99
N ARG A 137 -22.31 6.29 15.69
CA ARG A 137 -21.48 7.31 15.05
C ARG A 137 -20.16 7.59 15.79
N LYS A 138 -20.14 7.36 17.11
CA LYS A 138 -18.99 7.59 17.99
C LYS A 138 -18.08 6.36 18.10
N ALA A 139 -18.63 5.15 17.96
CA ALA A 139 -17.85 3.91 17.86
C ALA A 139 -17.10 3.83 16.52
N LEU A 140 -17.74 4.27 15.44
CA LEU A 140 -17.18 4.46 14.09
C LEU A 140 -15.89 5.28 14.06
N LYS A 141 -15.86 6.38 14.80
CA LYS A 141 -14.72 7.31 14.77
C LYS A 141 -13.47 6.73 15.45
N LYS A 142 -13.65 5.79 16.39
CA LYS A 142 -12.57 5.23 17.23
C LYS A 142 -11.85 4.04 16.56
N VAL A 143 -12.54 3.32 15.67
CA VAL A 143 -11.98 2.19 14.89
C VAL A 143 -11.30 2.66 13.60
N TYR A 144 -11.55 3.91 13.16
CA TYR A 144 -11.11 4.45 11.86
C TYR A 144 -9.69 5.01 11.80
N GLN A 145 -8.97 5.12 12.93
CA GLN A 145 -7.69 5.85 13.00
C GLN A 145 -6.42 5.01 13.05
N GLU A 146 -6.45 3.75 12.63
CA GLU A 146 -5.20 3.06 12.26
C GLU A 146 -4.91 3.28 10.78
N GLN A 147 -4.13 4.32 10.46
CA GLN A 147 -3.58 4.50 9.12
C GLN A 147 -2.51 3.42 8.88
N LEU A 148 -2.83 2.38 8.10
CA LEU A 148 -1.83 1.34 7.77
C LEU A 148 -0.77 1.83 6.78
N VAL A 149 -1.00 2.96 6.09
CA VAL A 149 -0.02 3.62 5.24
C VAL A 149 0.36 4.96 5.89
N LYS A 150 1.56 5.02 6.47
CA LYS A 150 2.12 6.27 7.02
C LYS A 150 2.39 7.24 5.88
N ARG A 151 1.41 8.12 5.58
CA ARG A 151 1.48 9.13 4.51
C ARG A 151 2.73 10.01 4.59
N SER A 152 3.31 10.15 5.77
CA SER A 152 4.59 10.83 5.99
C SER A 152 5.73 10.28 5.11
N HIS A 153 5.81 8.97 4.91
CA HIS A 153 6.88 8.37 4.09
C HIS A 153 6.65 8.64 2.60
N VAL A 154 5.39 8.62 2.15
CA VAL A 154 5.01 9.01 0.79
C VAL A 154 5.49 10.43 0.50
N TYR A 155 5.14 11.38 1.39
CA TYR A 155 5.52 12.78 1.20
C TYR A 155 7.03 13.00 1.28
N LYS A 156 7.75 12.30 2.17
CA LYS A 156 9.21 12.37 2.24
C LYS A 156 9.87 11.87 0.94
N ILE A 157 9.40 10.77 0.39
CA ILE A 157 9.93 10.21 -0.87
C ILE A 157 9.64 11.16 -2.04
N ALA A 158 8.41 11.68 -2.13
CA ALA A 158 8.04 12.63 -3.17
C ALA A 158 8.85 13.94 -3.08
N ALA A 159 9.03 14.47 -1.86
CA ALA A 159 9.87 15.64 -1.63
C ALA A 159 11.32 15.39 -2.05
N ALA A 160 11.87 14.21 -1.72
CA ALA A 160 13.21 13.84 -2.15
C ALA A 160 13.34 13.86 -3.68
N TRP A 161 12.36 13.32 -4.43
CA TRP A 161 12.39 13.36 -5.90
C TRP A 161 12.34 14.78 -6.48
N ILE A 162 11.54 15.66 -5.89
CA ILE A 162 11.44 17.06 -6.33
C ILE A 162 12.73 17.81 -6.04
N ILE A 163 13.43 17.50 -4.95
CA ILE A 163 14.66 18.19 -4.55
C ILE A 163 15.89 17.66 -5.31
N THR A 164 15.98 16.34 -5.52
CA THR A 164 17.18 15.74 -6.11
C THR A 164 17.39 16.11 -7.57
N VAL A 165 16.32 16.30 -8.35
CA VAL A 165 16.43 16.65 -9.78
C VAL A 165 17.04 18.05 -9.99
N PRO A 166 16.50 19.13 -9.40
CA PRO A 166 17.10 20.47 -9.50
C PRO A 166 18.51 20.52 -8.90
N LEU A 167 18.73 19.84 -7.78
CA LEU A 167 20.06 19.82 -7.15
C LEU A 167 21.11 19.17 -8.05
N SER A 168 20.76 18.06 -8.70
CA SER A 168 21.65 17.39 -9.66
C SER A 168 21.90 18.27 -10.89
N ALA A 169 20.88 18.97 -11.37
CA ALA A 169 21.02 19.90 -12.49
C ALA A 169 21.94 21.07 -12.15
N LEU A 170 21.82 21.66 -10.95
CA LEU A 170 22.70 22.73 -10.47
C LEU A 170 24.15 22.27 -10.32
N LEU A 171 24.38 21.09 -9.75
CA LEU A 171 25.73 20.52 -9.64
C LEU A 171 26.34 20.26 -11.03
N ALA A 172 25.56 19.68 -11.95
CA ALA A 172 26.01 19.47 -13.32
C ALA A 172 26.35 20.79 -14.03
N ALA A 173 25.51 21.83 -13.86
CA ALA A 173 25.77 23.15 -14.40
C ALA A 173 27.04 23.77 -13.81
N MET A 174 27.22 23.71 -12.49
CA MET A 174 28.43 24.20 -11.81
C MET A 174 29.68 23.51 -12.36
N LEU A 175 29.70 22.18 -12.42
CA LEU A 175 30.84 21.43 -12.96
C LEU A 175 31.14 21.80 -14.42
N TYR A 176 30.09 21.91 -15.25
CA TYR A 176 30.24 22.30 -16.65
C TYR A 176 30.87 23.70 -16.79
N PHE A 177 30.38 24.70 -16.05
CA PHE A 177 30.92 26.05 -16.12
C PHE A 177 32.34 26.15 -15.57
N THR A 178 32.68 25.39 -14.52
CA THR A 178 34.05 25.33 -13.98
C THR A 178 35.01 24.73 -15.01
N ILE A 179 34.67 23.58 -15.62
CA ILE A 179 35.51 22.96 -16.65
C ILE A 179 35.64 23.88 -17.86
N ARG A 180 34.53 24.48 -18.31
CA ARG A 180 34.52 25.43 -19.43
C ARG A 180 35.36 26.67 -19.15
N GLY A 181 35.32 27.20 -17.93
CA GLY A 181 36.12 28.35 -17.52
C GLY A 181 37.62 28.05 -17.44
N ILE A 182 38.00 26.80 -17.16
CA ILE A 182 39.39 26.35 -17.19
C ILE A 182 39.87 26.08 -18.64
N MET A 183 38.98 25.65 -19.53
CA MET A 183 39.31 25.32 -20.93
C MET A 183 39.22 26.50 -21.90
N LEU A 184 38.61 27.62 -21.52
CA LEU A 184 38.65 28.86 -22.29
C LEU A 184 39.91 29.65 -21.89
N PRO A 185 40.85 29.91 -22.82
CA PRO A 185 42.05 30.71 -22.54
C PRO A 185 41.73 32.19 -22.30
#